data_AF-A0A7K3ZZS7-F1
#
_entry.id   AF-A0A7K3ZZS7-F1
#
_cell.length_a   1.000
_cell.length_b   1.000
_cell.length_c   1.000
_cell.angle_alpha   90.00
_cell.angle_beta   90.00
_cell.angle_gamma   90.00
#
_symmetry.space_group_name_H-M   'P 1'
#
loop_
_entity.id
_entity.type
_entity.pdbx_description
1 polymer ?
#
loop_
_entity_poly.entity_id
_entity_poly.type
_entity_poly.pdbx_seq_one_letter_code
_entity_poly.pdbx_strand_id
1 'polypeptide(L)'
;VRREIEELLGMSMKETGTEYRLQKDEYNYLWVVLSDPDLDDLVNAIQMVAQILTEQGFGIQILAAVFRFRGEAVIYWIYNFKQGAYYPFVPQSGRQRDTAREFRLKALLQKEMPLEKDESRWYPMWGMPL
;
A
#
# COMPACT_ATOMS: atom_id res chain seq x y z
N VAL A 1 20.21 -6.57 -9.90
CA VAL A 1 18.85 -6.02 -9.76
C VAL A 1 18.14 -6.42 -8.47
N ARG A 2 17.56 -7.64 -8.33
CA ARG A 2 16.78 -8.01 -7.13
C ARG A 2 17.55 -7.84 -5.83
N ARG A 3 18.76 -8.41 -5.75
CA ARG A 3 19.60 -8.36 -4.55
C ARG A 3 20.03 -6.93 -4.19
N GLU A 4 20.24 -6.07 -5.19
CA GLU A 4 20.59 -4.65 -4.99
C GLU A 4 19.43 -3.88 -4.35
N ILE A 5 18.19 -4.11 -4.80
CA ILE A 5 17.00 -3.50 -4.18
C ILE A 5 16.85 -3.98 -2.73
N GLU A 6 16.99 -5.29 -2.48
CA GLU A 6 16.86 -5.86 -1.14
C GLU A 6 17.96 -5.31 -0.19
N GLU A 7 19.19 -5.19 -0.66
CA GLU A 7 20.33 -4.63 0.10
C GLU A 7 20.16 -3.12 0.35
N LEU A 8 19.76 -2.36 -0.66
CA LEU A 8 19.59 -0.91 -0.55
C LEU A 8 18.42 -0.54 0.36
N LEU A 9 17.27 -1.22 0.22
CA LEU A 9 16.15 -1.07 1.15
C LEU A 9 16.54 -1.50 2.56
N GLY A 10 17.31 -2.58 2.69
CA GLY A 10 17.73 -3.06 3.99
C GLY A 10 18.69 -2.14 4.74
N MET A 11 19.52 -1.38 4.03
CA MET A 11 20.32 -0.31 4.64
C MET A 11 19.44 0.87 5.07
N SER A 12 18.54 1.32 4.20
CA SER A 12 17.72 2.50 4.43
C SER A 12 16.71 2.31 5.56
N MET A 13 16.07 1.14 5.65
CA MET A 13 15.07 0.84 6.68
C MET A 13 15.67 0.65 8.07
N LYS A 14 16.96 0.34 8.20
CA LYS A 14 17.63 0.28 9.51
C LYS A 14 17.74 1.65 10.18
N GLU A 15 17.72 2.72 9.40
CA GLU A 15 17.84 4.09 9.90
C GLU A 15 16.50 4.66 10.38
N THR A 16 15.37 4.13 9.89
CA THR A 16 14.03 4.61 10.25
C THR A 16 13.49 4.04 11.55
N GLY A 17 14.06 2.95 12.07
CA GLY A 17 13.54 2.25 13.26
C GLY A 17 12.28 1.40 13.02
N THR A 18 11.64 1.54 11.87
CA THR A 18 10.48 0.76 11.44
C THR A 18 10.88 -0.67 11.07
N GLU A 19 10.16 -1.66 11.59
CA GLU A 19 10.38 -3.05 11.22
C GLU A 19 9.96 -3.29 9.77
N TYR A 20 10.76 -4.07 9.04
CA TYR A 20 10.45 -4.40 7.66
C TYR A 20 10.72 -5.87 7.34
N ARG A 21 9.97 -6.38 6.37
CA ARG A 21 10.23 -7.69 5.75
C ARG A 21 9.93 -7.63 4.25
N LEU A 22 10.65 -8.46 3.51
CA LEU A 22 10.46 -8.62 2.07
C LEU A 22 9.75 -9.95 1.81
N GLN A 23 8.66 -9.91 1.06
CA GLN A 23 7.86 -11.09 0.76
C GLN A 23 7.35 -11.06 -0.67
N LYS A 24 7.31 -12.22 -1.32
CA LYS A 24 6.62 -12.37 -2.60
C LYS A 24 5.21 -12.90 -2.41
N ASP A 25 4.29 -12.42 -3.22
CA ASP A 25 2.94 -13.00 -3.32
C ASP A 25 2.87 -14.14 -4.33
N GLU A 26 1.66 -14.69 -4.49
CA GLU A 26 1.35 -15.76 -5.46
C GLU A 26 1.55 -15.34 -6.93
N TYR A 27 1.64 -14.04 -7.20
CA TYR A 27 1.85 -13.47 -8.54
C TYR A 27 3.30 -13.00 -8.77
N ASN A 28 4.22 -13.32 -7.86
CA ASN A 28 5.63 -12.92 -7.87
C ASN A 28 5.91 -11.42 -7.71
N TYR A 29 4.93 -10.62 -7.29
CA TYR A 29 5.22 -9.24 -6.88
C TYR A 29 6.00 -9.22 -5.58
N LEU A 30 7.00 -8.33 -5.50
CA LEU A 30 7.76 -8.11 -4.28
C LEU A 30 7.05 -7.07 -3.42
N TRP A 31 6.77 -7.44 -2.19
CA TRP A 31 6.18 -6.60 -1.16
C TRP A 31 7.24 -6.20 -0.15
N VAL A 32 7.32 -4.90 0.10
CA VAL A 32 8.02 -4.33 1.26
C VAL A 32 6.96 -4.13 2.33
N VAL A 33 6.92 -5.04 3.31
CA VAL A 33 5.93 -5.01 4.39
C VAL A 33 6.55 -4.32 5.58
N LEU A 34 5.94 -3.22 6.00
CA LEU A 34 6.40 -2.37 7.10
C LEU A 34 5.49 -2.53 8.31
N SER A 35 6.07 -2.47 9.50
CA SER A 35 5.36 -2.55 10.77
C SER A 35 5.92 -1.53 11.74
N ASP A 36 5.06 -0.61 12.16
CA ASP A 36 5.36 0.44 13.13
C ASP A 36 4.06 0.75 13.91
N PRO A 37 4.12 1.01 15.22
CA PRO A 37 2.98 1.56 15.95
C PRO A 37 2.58 2.97 15.50
N ASP A 38 3.51 3.76 14.94
CA ASP A 38 3.23 5.12 14.48
C ASP A 38 2.87 5.15 12.99
N LEU A 39 1.71 5.76 12.67
CA LEU A 39 1.26 5.87 11.29
C LEU A 39 2.13 6.83 10.48
N ASP A 40 2.60 7.92 11.09
CA ASP A 40 3.42 8.92 10.41
C ASP A 40 4.76 8.31 10.00
N ASP A 41 5.35 7.46 10.84
CA ASP A 41 6.55 6.71 10.51
C ASP A 41 6.32 5.71 9.37
N LEU A 42 5.17 5.00 9.35
CA LEU A 42 4.80 4.14 8.22
C LEU A 42 4.65 4.91 6.90
N VAL A 43 3.98 6.08 6.95
CA VAL A 43 3.78 6.93 5.76
C VAL A 43 5.12 7.42 5.24
N ASN A 44 5.98 7.91 6.13
CA ASN A 44 7.32 8.39 5.79
C ASN A 44 8.19 7.27 5.20
N ALA A 45 8.17 6.09 5.82
CA ALA A 45 8.94 4.94 5.35
C ALA A 45 8.44 4.45 3.97
N ILE A 46 7.13 4.39 3.73
CA ILE A 46 6.57 4.06 2.41
C ILE A 46 7.02 5.08 1.36
N GLN A 47 6.95 6.38 1.68
CA GLN A 47 7.36 7.44 0.76
C GLN A 47 8.86 7.34 0.43
N MET A 48 9.70 7.08 1.43
CA MET A 48 11.14 6.87 1.26
C MET A 48 11.42 5.66 0.35
N VAL A 49 10.79 4.51 0.62
CA VAL A 49 10.93 3.30 -0.20
C VAL A 49 10.50 3.57 -1.64
N ALA A 50 9.38 4.25 -1.86
CA ALA A 50 8.90 4.60 -3.18
C ALA A 50 9.85 5.55 -3.93
N GLN A 51 10.41 6.55 -3.24
CA GLN A 51 11.40 7.47 -3.80
C GLN A 51 12.67 6.73 -4.21
N ILE A 52 13.23 5.92 -3.31
CA ILE A 52 14.39 5.08 -3.56
C ILE A 52 14.19 4.21 -4.82
N LEU A 53 13.07 3.49 -4.89
CA LEU A 53 12.75 2.64 -6.02
C LEU A 53 12.65 3.45 -7.32
N THR A 54 12.08 4.66 -7.24
CA THR A 54 11.98 5.57 -8.37
C THR A 54 13.35 6.05 -8.85
N GLU A 55 14.21 6.49 -7.94
CA GLU A 55 15.58 6.94 -8.23
C GLU A 55 16.44 5.84 -8.85
N GLN A 56 16.21 4.58 -8.46
CA GLN A 56 16.86 3.41 -9.05
C GLN A 56 16.23 2.93 -10.38
N GLY A 57 15.25 3.68 -10.92
CA GLY A 57 14.62 3.38 -12.22
C GLY A 57 13.45 2.40 -12.16
N PHE A 58 12.98 2.01 -10.97
CA PHE A 58 11.84 1.10 -10.77
C PHE A 58 10.50 1.83 -10.60
N GLY A 59 10.45 3.16 -10.69
CA GLY A 59 9.23 3.94 -10.43
C GLY A 59 7.99 3.46 -11.22
N ILE A 60 8.16 3.09 -12.49
CA ILE A 60 7.08 2.57 -13.33
C ILE A 60 6.59 1.16 -12.93
N GLN A 61 7.39 0.43 -12.15
CA GLN A 61 7.10 -0.93 -11.68
C GLN A 61 6.42 -0.92 -10.31
N ILE A 62 6.40 0.22 -9.62
CA ILE A 62 5.67 0.38 -8.36
C ILE A 62 4.19 0.41 -8.68
N LEU A 63 3.46 -0.59 -8.21
CA LEU A 63 2.02 -0.69 -8.47
C LEU A 63 1.21 0.16 -7.49
N ALA A 64 1.43 -0.07 -6.19
CA ALA A 64 0.62 0.53 -5.15
C ALA A 64 1.37 0.59 -3.82
N ALA A 65 0.93 1.51 -2.96
CA ALA A 65 1.17 1.44 -1.53
C ALA A 65 -0.15 1.09 -0.83
N VAL A 66 -0.09 0.28 0.23
CA VAL A 66 -1.28 -0.24 0.90
C VAL A 66 -1.17 -0.02 2.40
N PHE A 67 -2.17 0.66 2.97
CA PHE A 67 -2.28 0.93 4.39
C PHE A 67 -3.43 0.10 4.96
N ARG A 68 -3.14 -0.77 5.95
CA ARG A 68 -4.16 -1.61 6.59
C ARG A 68 -4.60 -1.02 7.91
N PHE A 69 -5.90 -0.80 8.04
CA PHE A 69 -6.57 -0.43 9.29
C PHE A 69 -7.43 -1.60 9.78
N ARG A 70 -7.44 -1.81 11.10
CA ARG A 70 -8.27 -2.83 11.76
C ARG A 70 -9.22 -2.17 12.74
N GLY A 71 -10.49 -2.57 12.70
CA GLY A 71 -11.53 -2.15 13.64
C GLY A 71 -12.67 -3.16 13.59
N GLU A 72 -13.92 -2.70 13.46
CA GLU A 72 -15.07 -3.57 13.18
C GLU A 72 -14.94 -4.35 11.86
N ALA A 73 -14.15 -3.82 10.92
CA ALA A 73 -13.77 -4.48 9.67
C ALA A 73 -12.29 -4.21 9.38
N VAL A 74 -11.69 -5.04 8.52
CA VAL A 74 -10.38 -4.75 7.93
C VAL A 74 -10.58 -3.82 6.74
N ILE A 75 -9.90 -2.68 6.75
CA ILE A 75 -9.96 -1.67 5.70
C ILE A 75 -8.57 -1.50 5.12
N TYR A 76 -8.46 -1.51 3.81
CA TYR A 76 -7.24 -1.16 3.10
C TYR A 76 -7.43 0.16 2.38
N TRP A 77 -6.53 1.10 2.60
CA TRP A 77 -6.37 2.26 1.74
C TRP A 77 -5.25 2.00 0.76
N ILE A 78 -5.59 1.99 -0.52
CA ILE A 78 -4.66 1.65 -1.60
C ILE A 78 -4.35 2.92 -2.38
N TYR A 79 -3.10 3.34 -2.36
CA TYR A 79 -2.58 4.38 -3.24
C TYR A 79 -2.10 3.78 -4.55
N ASN A 80 -2.66 4.22 -5.68
CA ASN A 80 -2.24 3.79 -7.00
C ASN A 80 -1.24 4.80 -7.58
N PHE A 81 0.02 4.38 -7.79
CA PHE A 81 1.06 5.27 -8.31
C PHE A 81 0.81 5.76 -9.74
N LYS A 82 0.08 4.99 -10.57
CA LYS A 82 -0.26 5.41 -11.94
C LYS A 82 -1.33 6.48 -11.98
N GLN A 83 -2.29 6.44 -11.06
CA GLN A 83 -3.40 7.42 -11.00
C GLN A 83 -3.12 8.57 -10.03
N GLY A 84 -2.15 8.42 -9.13
CA GLY A 84 -1.85 9.42 -8.09
C GLY A 84 -3.01 9.60 -7.11
N ALA A 85 -3.79 8.55 -6.85
CA ALA A 85 -5.01 8.63 -6.06
C ALA A 85 -5.22 7.39 -5.20
N TYR A 86 -5.95 7.57 -4.09
CA TYR A 86 -6.33 6.53 -3.16
C TYR A 86 -7.70 5.94 -3.48
N TYR A 87 -7.91 4.67 -3.13
CA TYR A 87 -9.24 4.09 -3.04
C TYR A 87 -9.34 3.13 -1.85
N PRO A 88 -10.53 3.01 -1.23
CA PRO A 88 -10.75 2.05 -0.18
C PRO A 88 -11.02 0.66 -0.76
N PHE A 89 -10.55 -0.36 -0.05
CA PHE A 89 -10.86 -1.75 -0.30
C PHE A 89 -11.19 -2.45 1.02
N VAL A 90 -12.39 -3.01 1.13
CA VAL A 90 -12.88 -3.65 2.35
C VAL A 90 -13.23 -5.10 2.04
N PRO A 91 -12.30 -6.04 2.23
CA PRO A 91 -12.54 -7.44 1.93
C PRO A 91 -13.49 -8.10 2.93
N GLN A 92 -14.23 -9.06 2.43
CA GLN A 92 -15.11 -9.97 3.16
C GLN A 92 -14.72 -11.42 2.83
N SER A 93 -15.34 -12.38 3.52
CA SER A 93 -15.16 -13.81 3.27
C SER A 93 -15.51 -14.18 1.83
N GLY A 94 -14.80 -15.17 1.26
CA GLY A 94 -15.13 -15.71 -0.06
C GLY A 94 -14.76 -14.80 -1.25
N ARG A 95 -13.71 -13.97 -1.11
CA ARG A 95 -13.28 -12.99 -2.13
C ARG A 95 -14.39 -12.00 -2.54
N GLN A 96 -15.23 -11.63 -1.58
CA GLN A 96 -16.25 -10.59 -1.71
C GLN A 96 -15.77 -9.29 -1.06
N ARG A 97 -16.30 -8.15 -1.48
CA ARG A 97 -15.97 -6.83 -0.92
C ARG A 97 -17.22 -6.12 -0.39
N ASP A 98 -17.05 -5.34 0.67
CA ASP A 98 -18.11 -4.51 1.24
C ASP A 98 -18.17 -3.15 0.51
N THR A 99 -18.74 -3.16 -0.69
CA THR A 99 -18.87 -1.96 -1.53
C THR A 99 -19.62 -0.83 -0.82
N ALA A 100 -20.62 -1.15 0.01
CA ALA A 100 -21.37 -0.13 0.76
C ALA A 100 -20.48 0.60 1.78
N ARG A 101 -19.61 -0.13 2.50
CA ARG A 101 -18.63 0.48 3.40
C ARG A 101 -17.57 1.27 2.65
N GLU A 102 -17.09 0.79 1.50
CA GLU A 102 -16.14 1.52 0.66
C GLU A 102 -16.69 2.86 0.16
N PHE A 103 -17.95 2.93 -0.25
CA PHE A 103 -18.57 4.21 -0.63
C PHE A 103 -18.76 5.17 0.53
N ARG A 104 -19.09 4.66 1.72
CA ARG A 104 -19.12 5.49 2.93
C ARG A 104 -17.74 6.07 3.23
N LEU A 105 -16.68 5.26 3.14
CA LEU A 105 -15.30 5.72 3.32
C LEU A 105 -14.89 6.79 2.29
N LYS A 106 -15.26 6.60 1.01
CA LYS A 106 -15.06 7.61 -0.04
C LYS A 106 -15.75 8.92 0.33
N ALA A 107 -17.02 8.87 0.71
CA ALA A 107 -17.78 10.08 1.05
C ALA A 107 -17.20 10.85 2.24
N LEU A 108 -16.65 10.12 3.23
CA LEU A 108 -16.03 10.69 4.43
C LEU A 108 -14.69 11.37 4.14
N LEU A 109 -13.82 10.76 3.33
CA LEU A 109 -12.43 11.23 3.14
C LEU A 109 -12.15 11.96 1.82
N GLN A 110 -13.12 12.09 0.92
CA GLN A 110 -12.94 12.77 -0.38
C GLN A 110 -12.45 14.22 -0.30
N LYS A 111 -12.61 14.89 0.85
CA LYS A 111 -12.14 16.26 1.07
C LYS A 111 -10.75 16.32 1.71
N GLU A 112 -10.31 15.22 2.33
CA GLU A 112 -9.07 15.16 3.11
C GLU A 112 -7.91 14.62 2.28
N MET A 113 -8.19 13.81 1.25
CA MET A 113 -7.15 13.19 0.42
C MET A 113 -7.62 12.92 -1.02
N PRO A 114 -6.70 12.80 -2.00
CA PRO A 114 -7.06 12.57 -3.38
C PRO A 114 -7.62 11.16 -3.57
N LEU A 115 -8.93 11.06 -3.84
CA LEU A 115 -9.60 9.79 -4.08
C LEU A 115 -9.84 9.53 -5.58
N GLU A 116 -9.67 8.28 -5.99
CA GLU A 116 -10.05 7.81 -7.32
C GLU A 116 -11.57 7.86 -7.46
N LYS A 117 -12.03 8.62 -8.46
CA LYS A 117 -13.45 8.90 -8.71
C LYS A 117 -14.09 7.77 -9.50
N ASP A 118 -13.33 7.17 -10.42
CA ASP A 118 -13.76 6.06 -11.27
C ASP A 118 -13.63 4.73 -10.53
N GLU A 119 -14.76 4.20 -10.09
CA GLU A 119 -14.86 2.98 -9.29
C GLU A 119 -14.42 1.73 -10.06
N SER A 120 -14.43 1.77 -11.40
CA SER A 120 -13.91 0.67 -12.22
C SER A 120 -12.40 0.48 -12.05
N ARG A 121 -11.71 1.49 -11.50
CA ARG A 121 -10.28 1.46 -11.20
C ARG A 121 -9.97 1.06 -9.76
N TRP A 122 -11.00 0.73 -8.97
CA TRP A 122 -10.83 0.22 -7.63
C TRP A 122 -10.53 -1.27 -7.68
N TYR A 123 -9.30 -1.60 -8.07
CA TYR A 123 -8.86 -2.98 -8.25
C TYR A 123 -8.79 -3.72 -6.91
N PRO A 124 -9.59 -4.77 -6.68
CA PRO A 124 -9.48 -5.58 -5.47
C PRO A 124 -8.10 -6.23 -5.38
N MET A 125 -7.40 -6.07 -4.25
CA MET A 125 -6.15 -6.77 -4.00
C MET A 125 -6.34 -7.89 -2.97
N TRP A 126 -6.37 -9.12 -3.45
CA TRP A 126 -6.48 -10.31 -2.60
C TRP A 126 -5.10 -10.88 -2.29
N GLY A 127 -4.95 -11.55 -1.15
CA GLY A 127 -3.71 -12.28 -0.82
C GLY A 127 -2.50 -11.39 -0.48
N MET A 128 -2.73 -10.11 -0.19
CA MET A 128 -1.67 -9.19 0.25
C MET A 128 -1.04 -9.71 1.56
N PRO A 129 0.30 -9.67 1.71
CA PRO A 129 1.01 -10.16 2.90
C PRO A 129 0.98 -9.16 4.08
N LEU A 130 -0.20 -8.61 4.39
CA LEU A 130 -0.43 -7.58 5.43
C LEU A 130 -1.27 -8.11 6.57
#